data_AF-A0A949YUI2-F1
#
_entry.id   AF-A0A949YUI2-F1
#
_cell.length_a   1.000
_cell.length_b   1.000
_cell.length_c   1.000
_cell.angle_alpha   90.00
_cell.angle_beta   90.00
_cell.angle_gamma   90.00
#
_symmetry.space_group_name_H-M   'P 1'
#
loop_
_entity.id
_entity.type
_entity.pdbx_description
1 polymer ?
#
loop_
_entity_poly.entity_id
_entity_poly.type
_entity_poly.pdbx_seq_one_letter_code
_entity_poly.pdbx_strand_id
1 'polypeptide(L)'
;MSDAQTALAQEPSRDEERWSIHFGLFGRTPEFTRRQWRVFAIAITAGFFDQYDRALLSLALKQIQKGLKIAEGRLGVMASFIRLGYLLSLLITPLADVFGRRQLLLYTILGYTVFTGLSALAPDQRTFVIFQVLSRAFAGAEATVALVILVEEVDAGVRGWTVGLLGALASVGYGIAALVFAFVNVIPYGWRGLYALALIPLVLIIPLRRALPESHRFEQATHSAPRLSNVARPFGALLRAYPGRLLMLLTVTFLGNMGGNPAGFFFPLYLQNAHGYTPADVTKLFFIGGAVGIMGNIIVGRLSDRFGRRHMGSLCYLLAPLMTIWVYSASGRSVIPAWVLMLFFDTAASTIFSAYAAELFPTSHRSTAGSALSVAGTTGGAIGFLLEGLLYRYTHSHWTAITYMTAIWMIAPLIMYLGFPETAGRELEAISPEYQETEAAF
;
A
#
# COMPACT_ATOMS: atom_id res chain seq x y z
N MET A 1 0.39 40.50 51.03
CA MET A 1 -1.01 40.02 51.03
C MET A 1 -1.73 40.82 49.95
N SER A 2 -2.19 40.30 48.83
CA SER A 2 -2.28 38.93 48.34
C SER A 2 -2.45 39.05 46.82
N ASP A 3 -1.45 38.63 46.05
CA ASP A 3 -1.58 38.34 44.61
C ASP A 3 -2.41 37.05 44.44
N ALA A 4 -3.68 37.13 44.83
CA ALA A 4 -4.67 36.06 44.69
C ALA A 4 -5.69 36.42 43.60
N GLN A 5 -5.19 36.94 42.48
CA GLN A 5 -5.86 36.71 41.19
C GLN A 5 -5.30 35.42 40.64
N THR A 6 -5.73 34.34 41.29
CA THR A 6 -5.60 32.96 40.89
C THR A 6 -5.94 32.88 39.41
N ALA A 7 -4.92 32.61 38.60
CA ALA A 7 -5.07 32.14 37.25
C ALA A 7 -6.14 31.05 37.27
N LEU A 8 -7.29 31.33 36.66
CA LEU A 8 -8.22 30.29 36.24
C LEU A 8 -7.43 29.44 35.26
N ALA A 9 -6.77 28.40 35.77
CA ALA A 9 -6.41 27.24 35.00
C ALA A 9 -7.73 26.72 34.45
N GLN A 10 -8.08 27.17 33.24
CA GLN A 10 -9.14 26.57 32.45
C GLN A 10 -8.76 25.09 32.40
N GLU A 11 -9.57 24.24 33.04
CA GLU A 11 -9.43 22.80 32.87
C GLU A 11 -9.40 22.55 31.35
N PRO A 12 -8.39 21.82 30.84
CA PRO A 12 -8.32 21.52 29.43
C PRO A 12 -9.67 20.95 29.01
N SER A 13 -10.27 21.52 27.97
CA SER A 13 -11.57 21.05 27.49
C SER A 13 -11.49 19.53 27.29
N ARG A 14 -12.58 18.76 27.48
CA ARG A 14 -12.56 17.29 27.36
C ARG A 14 -11.97 16.73 26.05
N ASP A 15 -11.75 17.57 25.03
CA ASP A 15 -11.09 17.21 23.78
C ASP A 15 -9.55 17.38 23.79
N GLU A 16 -8.98 18.07 24.79
CA GLU A 16 -7.54 18.27 25.01
C GLU A 16 -6.89 17.21 25.93
N GLU A 17 -7.69 16.37 26.61
CA GLU A 17 -7.17 15.21 27.35
C GLU A 17 -6.38 14.29 26.40
N ARG A 18 -5.07 14.21 26.66
CA ARG A 18 -4.15 13.33 25.94
C ARG A 18 -3.96 12.04 26.73
N TRP A 19 -4.02 10.91 26.05
CA TRP A 19 -3.84 9.61 26.68
C TRP A 19 -3.16 8.64 25.71
N SER A 20 -2.41 7.71 26.29
CA SER A 20 -1.66 6.69 25.57
C SER A 20 -2.23 5.30 25.84
N ILE A 21 -2.16 4.43 24.84
CA ILE A 21 -2.52 3.02 24.96
C ILE A 21 -1.24 2.19 24.98
N HIS A 22 -1.19 1.18 25.83
CA HIS A 22 -0.09 0.22 25.81
C HIS A 22 -0.36 -0.89 24.80
N PHE A 23 0.39 -0.93 23.71
CA PHE A 23 0.32 -1.95 22.67
C PHE A 23 1.39 -3.03 22.88
N GLY A 24 1.44 -3.63 24.08
CA GLY A 24 2.32 -4.76 24.41
C GLY A 24 3.73 -4.67 23.79
N LEU A 25 4.01 -5.54 22.81
CA LEU A 25 5.32 -5.66 22.14
C LEU A 25 5.76 -4.40 21.37
N PHE A 26 4.86 -3.49 21.06
CA PHE A 26 5.12 -2.23 20.34
C PHE A 26 5.29 -1.01 21.26
N GLY A 27 5.25 -1.22 22.58
CA GLY A 27 5.43 -0.16 23.57
C GLY A 27 4.15 0.68 23.80
N ARG A 28 4.33 1.88 24.37
CA ARG A 28 3.23 2.84 24.56
C ARG A 28 3.05 3.67 23.29
N THR A 29 1.81 3.97 22.94
CA THR A 29 1.51 4.96 21.91
C THR A 29 1.95 6.35 22.36
N PRO A 30 2.23 7.26 21.42
CA PRO A 30 2.22 8.68 21.71
C PRO A 30 0.93 9.10 22.42
N GLU A 31 1.03 10.17 23.20
CA GLU A 31 -0.11 10.79 23.85
C GLU A 31 -0.96 11.53 22.80
N PHE A 32 -2.08 10.92 22.41
CA PHE A 32 -2.99 11.50 21.43
C PHE A 32 -4.21 12.12 22.11
N THR A 33 -4.70 13.21 21.54
CA THR A 33 -6.00 13.77 21.90
C THR A 33 -7.13 12.84 21.45
N ARG A 34 -8.33 13.02 22.01
CA ARG A 34 -9.52 12.26 21.59
C ARG A 34 -9.83 12.43 20.09
N ARG A 35 -9.56 13.62 19.54
CA ARG A 35 -9.69 13.91 18.11
C ARG A 35 -8.67 13.12 17.28
N GLN A 36 -7.40 13.14 17.64
CA GLN A 36 -6.34 12.39 16.96
C GLN A 36 -6.63 10.88 16.96
N TRP A 37 -7.11 10.33 18.09
CA TRP A 37 -7.54 8.93 18.16
C TRP A 37 -8.70 8.60 17.20
N ARG A 38 -9.69 9.48 17.07
CA ARG A 38 -10.80 9.30 16.13
C ARG A 38 -10.33 9.32 14.67
N VAL A 39 -9.48 10.28 14.31
CA VAL A 39 -8.90 10.38 12.97
C VAL A 39 -8.07 9.14 12.66
N PHE A 40 -7.24 8.70 13.60
CA PHE A 40 -6.43 7.50 13.48
C PHE A 40 -7.28 6.24 13.27
N ALA A 41 -8.32 6.04 14.08
CA ALA A 41 -9.24 4.91 13.92
C ALA A 41 -9.88 4.87 12.52
N ILE A 42 -10.26 6.02 11.98
CA ILE A 42 -10.88 6.10 10.65
C ILE A 42 -9.85 5.83 9.56
N ALA A 43 -8.63 6.36 9.68
CA ALA A 43 -7.55 6.03 8.76
C ALA A 43 -7.23 4.53 8.75
N ILE A 44 -7.19 3.88 9.93
CA ILE A 44 -6.99 2.42 10.03
C ILE A 44 -8.05 1.69 9.22
N THR A 45 -9.31 2.10 9.34
CA THR A 45 -10.38 1.39 8.66
C THR A 45 -10.32 1.52 7.14
N ALA A 46 -9.89 2.67 6.62
CA ALA A 46 -9.67 2.85 5.18
C ALA A 46 -8.58 1.89 4.67
N GLY A 47 -7.43 1.87 5.36
CA GLY A 47 -6.34 0.94 5.01
C GLY A 47 -6.72 -0.53 5.20
N PHE A 48 -7.49 -0.86 6.24
CA PHE A 48 -7.94 -2.21 6.52
C PHE A 48 -8.79 -2.77 5.38
N PHE A 49 -9.80 -2.02 4.92
CA PHE A 49 -10.68 -2.53 3.86
C PHE A 49 -9.99 -2.55 2.50
N ASP A 50 -9.12 -1.58 2.20
CA ASP A 50 -8.29 -1.62 1.00
C ASP A 50 -7.43 -2.90 0.96
N GLN A 51 -6.77 -3.24 2.07
CA GLN A 51 -5.99 -4.48 2.17
C GLN A 51 -6.86 -5.75 2.13
N TYR A 52 -8.04 -5.72 2.76
CA TYR A 52 -9.00 -6.83 2.74
C TYR A 52 -9.46 -7.14 1.31
N ASP A 53 -9.92 -6.14 0.55
CA ASP A 53 -10.45 -6.33 -0.82
C ASP A 53 -9.34 -6.73 -1.80
N ARG A 54 -8.14 -6.16 -1.67
CA ARG A 54 -6.96 -6.60 -2.44
C ARG A 54 -6.65 -8.08 -2.21
N ALA A 55 -6.64 -8.52 -0.95
CA ALA A 55 -6.38 -9.90 -0.57
C ALA A 55 -7.43 -10.85 -1.14
N LEU A 56 -8.71 -10.47 -1.02
CA LEU A 56 -9.84 -11.30 -1.40
C LEU A 56 -9.86 -11.58 -2.91
N LEU A 57 -9.54 -10.57 -3.73
CA LEU A 57 -9.41 -10.76 -5.18
C LEU A 57 -8.30 -11.76 -5.56
N SER A 58 -7.15 -11.71 -4.87
CA SER A 58 -6.01 -12.61 -5.11
C SER A 58 -6.30 -14.05 -4.62
N LEU A 59 -6.78 -14.18 -3.38
CA LEU A 59 -7.03 -15.47 -2.75
C LEU A 59 -8.18 -16.25 -3.44
N ALA A 60 -9.28 -15.56 -3.73
CA ALA A 60 -10.47 -16.15 -4.35
C ALA A 60 -10.40 -16.18 -5.88
N LEU A 61 -9.24 -15.87 -6.49
CA LEU A 61 -9.08 -15.76 -7.94
C LEU A 61 -9.56 -17.01 -8.69
N LYS A 62 -9.24 -18.21 -8.17
CA LYS A 62 -9.68 -19.50 -8.74
C LYS A 62 -11.21 -19.61 -8.77
N GLN A 63 -11.87 -19.26 -7.67
CA GLN A 63 -13.32 -19.34 -7.52
C GLN A 63 -14.03 -18.30 -8.39
N ILE A 64 -13.49 -17.07 -8.46
CA ILE A 64 -13.98 -15.99 -9.31
C ILE A 64 -13.88 -16.40 -10.78
N GLN A 65 -12.72 -16.90 -11.19
CA GLN A 65 -12.47 -17.40 -12.54
C GLN A 65 -13.49 -18.47 -12.94
N LYS A 66 -13.66 -19.50 -12.11
CA LYS A 66 -14.62 -20.58 -12.35
C LYS A 66 -16.06 -20.06 -12.39
N GLY A 67 -16.43 -19.18 -11.47
CA GLY A 67 -17.79 -18.67 -11.33
C GLY A 67 -18.21 -17.69 -12.43
N LEU A 68 -17.26 -16.97 -13.04
CA LEU A 68 -17.49 -16.06 -14.17
C LEU A 68 -17.09 -16.67 -15.52
N LYS A 69 -16.64 -17.94 -15.53
CA LYS A 69 -16.17 -18.67 -16.72
C LYS A 69 -15.08 -17.91 -17.48
N ILE A 70 -14.13 -17.34 -16.75
CA ILE A 70 -13.05 -16.54 -17.32
C ILE A 70 -11.98 -17.48 -17.89
N ALA A 71 -11.61 -17.27 -19.15
CA ALA A 71 -10.48 -17.98 -19.77
C ALA A 71 -9.17 -17.65 -19.03
N GLU A 72 -8.34 -18.66 -18.74
CA GLU A 72 -7.12 -18.50 -17.93
C GLU A 72 -6.19 -17.39 -18.48
N GLY A 73 -5.96 -17.38 -19.80
CA GLY A 73 -5.14 -16.35 -20.49
C GLY A 73 -5.77 -14.95 -20.55
N ARG A 74 -6.90 -14.72 -19.88
CA ARG A 74 -7.50 -13.40 -19.67
C ARG A 74 -7.38 -12.91 -18.23
N LEU A 75 -6.90 -13.74 -17.29
CA LEU A 75 -6.74 -13.34 -15.89
C LEU A 75 -5.72 -12.21 -15.72
N GLY A 76 -4.58 -12.29 -16.40
CA GLY A 76 -3.58 -11.21 -16.39
C GLY A 76 -4.13 -9.90 -16.93
N VAL A 77 -4.83 -9.94 -18.08
CA VAL A 77 -5.49 -8.76 -18.66
C VAL A 77 -6.53 -8.16 -17.70
N MET A 78 -7.34 -9.01 -17.06
CA MET A 78 -8.32 -8.61 -16.06
C MET A 78 -7.66 -7.89 -14.87
N ALA A 79 -6.63 -8.51 -14.28
CA ALA A 79 -5.90 -7.96 -13.15
C ALA A 79 -5.20 -6.64 -13.49
N SER A 80 -4.70 -6.50 -14.72
CA SER A 80 -4.10 -5.27 -15.24
C SER A 80 -5.09 -4.10 -15.21
N PHE A 81 -6.28 -4.27 -15.79
CA PHE A 81 -7.32 -3.24 -15.76
C PHE A 81 -7.71 -2.87 -14.33
N ILE A 82 -7.96 -3.87 -13.47
CA ILE A 82 -8.31 -3.64 -12.06
C ILE A 82 -7.20 -2.83 -11.34
N ARG A 83 -5.92 -3.13 -11.62
CA ARG A 83 -4.78 -2.42 -11.05
C ARG A 83 -4.70 -0.97 -11.52
N LEU A 84 -5.00 -0.69 -12.80
CA LEU A 84 -5.07 0.68 -13.33
C LEU A 84 -6.15 1.53 -12.65
N GLY A 85 -7.17 0.91 -12.03
CA GLY A 85 -8.18 1.61 -11.23
C GLY A 85 -7.58 2.50 -10.13
N TYR A 86 -6.44 2.13 -9.54
CA TYR A 86 -5.75 2.98 -8.57
C TYR A 86 -5.24 4.30 -9.17
N LEU A 87 -4.91 4.35 -10.47
CA LEU A 87 -4.50 5.61 -11.10
C LEU A 87 -5.67 6.59 -11.23
N LEU A 88 -6.91 6.10 -11.31
CA LEU A 88 -8.10 6.96 -11.31
C LEU A 88 -8.29 7.67 -9.97
N SER A 89 -7.72 7.16 -8.88
CA SER A 89 -7.75 7.84 -7.57
C SER A 89 -7.03 9.20 -7.61
N LEU A 90 -6.08 9.40 -8.52
CA LEU A 90 -5.38 10.68 -8.72
C LEU A 90 -6.31 11.77 -9.27
N LEU A 91 -7.41 11.39 -9.90
CA LEU A 91 -8.44 12.32 -10.38
C LEU A 91 -9.44 12.67 -9.26
N ILE A 92 -9.65 11.75 -8.32
CA ILE A 92 -10.60 11.90 -7.21
C ILE A 92 -9.96 12.64 -6.03
N THR A 93 -8.70 12.35 -5.71
CA THR A 93 -7.99 12.89 -4.54
C THR A 93 -7.93 14.43 -4.51
N PRO A 94 -7.67 15.15 -5.62
CA PRO A 94 -7.66 16.62 -5.62
C PRO A 94 -9.02 17.25 -5.30
N LEU A 95 -10.12 16.50 -5.44
CA LEU A 95 -11.45 16.97 -5.05
C LEU A 95 -11.57 17.17 -3.54
N ALA A 96 -10.63 16.64 -2.75
CA ALA A 96 -10.58 16.82 -1.30
C ALA A 96 -10.34 18.29 -0.94
N ASP A 97 -9.59 19.01 -1.78
CA ASP A 97 -9.27 20.42 -1.58
C ASP A 97 -10.42 21.34 -2.06
N VAL A 98 -11.42 20.79 -2.76
CA VAL A 98 -12.57 21.53 -3.27
C VAL A 98 -13.80 21.31 -2.39
N PHE A 99 -14.15 20.05 -2.13
CA PHE A 99 -15.35 19.69 -1.36
C PHE A 99 -15.11 19.63 0.15
N GLY A 100 -13.85 19.70 0.59
CA GLY A 100 -13.46 19.35 1.94
C GLY A 100 -13.15 17.86 2.06
N ARG A 101 -12.22 17.55 2.97
CA ARG A 101 -11.64 16.22 3.10
C ARG A 101 -12.59 15.24 3.74
N ARG A 102 -13.39 15.70 4.71
CA ARG A 102 -14.42 14.87 5.36
C ARG A 102 -15.49 14.45 4.35
N GLN A 103 -15.98 15.39 3.54
CA GLN A 103 -17.03 15.11 2.55
C GLN A 103 -16.53 14.13 1.49
N LEU A 104 -15.32 14.36 0.96
CA LEU A 104 -14.75 13.43 0.01
C LEU A 104 -14.58 12.03 0.61
N LEU A 105 -14.10 11.92 1.85
CA LEU A 105 -13.92 10.63 2.52
C LEU A 105 -15.25 9.86 2.67
N LEU A 106 -16.37 10.56 2.90
CA LEU A 106 -17.71 9.97 2.91
C LEU A 106 -18.18 9.52 1.52
N TYR A 107 -17.90 10.30 0.47
CA TYR A 107 -18.23 9.90 -0.89
C TYR A 107 -17.39 8.72 -1.38
N THR A 108 -16.10 8.69 -1.05
CA THR A 108 -15.22 7.59 -1.44
C THR A 108 -15.60 6.29 -0.75
N ILE A 109 -15.90 6.31 0.56
CA ILE A 109 -16.34 5.06 1.22
C ILE A 109 -17.68 4.57 0.68
N LEU A 110 -18.62 5.48 0.39
CA LEU A 110 -19.90 5.10 -0.19
C LEU A 110 -19.70 4.46 -1.57
N GLY A 111 -18.91 5.11 -2.44
CA GLY A 111 -18.59 4.59 -3.78
C GLY A 111 -17.90 3.23 -3.70
N TYR A 112 -16.86 3.12 -2.87
CA TYR A 112 -16.13 1.88 -2.63
C TYR A 112 -17.06 0.75 -2.13
N THR A 113 -17.93 1.03 -1.15
CA THR A 113 -18.89 0.06 -0.62
C THR A 113 -19.88 -0.41 -1.68
N VAL A 114 -20.45 0.53 -2.45
CA VAL A 114 -21.41 0.22 -3.52
C VAL A 114 -20.77 -0.65 -4.59
N PHE A 115 -19.60 -0.27 -5.12
CA PHE A 115 -18.94 -1.03 -6.18
C PHE A 115 -18.38 -2.37 -5.72
N THR A 116 -17.97 -2.48 -4.46
CA THR A 116 -17.62 -3.78 -3.83
C THR A 116 -18.85 -4.70 -3.75
N GLY A 117 -20.02 -4.16 -3.38
CA GLY A 117 -21.26 -4.93 -3.33
C GLY A 117 -21.77 -5.34 -4.71
N LEU A 118 -21.70 -4.42 -5.68
CA LEU A 118 -22.02 -4.71 -7.07
C LEU A 118 -21.08 -5.76 -7.68
N SER A 119 -19.82 -5.83 -7.24
CA SER A 119 -18.88 -6.88 -7.66
C SER A 119 -19.36 -8.29 -7.28
N ALA A 120 -20.05 -8.45 -6.15
CA ALA A 120 -20.67 -9.73 -5.77
C ALA A 120 -21.80 -10.15 -6.72
N LEU A 121 -22.52 -9.16 -7.27
CA LEU A 121 -23.66 -9.37 -8.17
C LEU A 121 -23.26 -9.43 -9.65
N ALA A 122 -21.97 -9.27 -9.98
CA ALA A 122 -21.51 -9.25 -11.35
C ALA A 122 -21.84 -10.58 -12.08
N PRO A 123 -22.55 -10.52 -13.23
CA PRO A 123 -22.94 -11.71 -13.98
C PRO A 123 -21.80 -12.25 -14.86
N ASP A 124 -20.93 -11.37 -15.34
CA ASP A 124 -19.88 -11.69 -16.30
C ASP A 124 -18.55 -10.96 -15.99
N GLN A 125 -17.49 -11.37 -16.67
CA GLN A 125 -16.14 -10.82 -16.50
C GLN A 125 -16.08 -9.29 -16.68
N ARG A 126 -16.75 -8.74 -17.71
CA ARG A 126 -16.59 -7.32 -18.04
C ARG A 126 -17.22 -6.46 -16.97
N THR A 127 -18.43 -6.80 -16.53
CA THR A 127 -19.12 -6.11 -15.45
C THR A 127 -18.32 -6.19 -14.14
N PHE A 128 -17.77 -7.37 -13.82
CA PHE A 128 -16.91 -7.54 -12.65
C PHE A 128 -15.68 -6.63 -12.70
N VAL A 129 -14.98 -6.56 -13.85
CA VAL A 129 -13.82 -5.67 -14.03
C VAL A 129 -14.21 -4.22 -13.84
N ILE A 130 -15.31 -3.74 -14.42
CA ILE A 130 -15.74 -2.34 -14.30
C ILE A 130 -15.99 -1.98 -12.84
N PHE A 131 -16.73 -2.81 -12.10
CA PHE A 131 -17.00 -2.57 -10.69
C PHE A 131 -15.72 -2.62 -9.86
N GLN A 132 -14.82 -3.55 -10.14
CA GLN A 132 -13.52 -3.62 -9.47
C GLN A 132 -12.65 -2.38 -9.76
N VAL A 133 -12.58 -1.92 -11.01
CA VAL A 133 -11.83 -0.70 -11.37
C VAL A 133 -12.35 0.52 -10.60
N LEU A 134 -13.67 0.69 -10.56
CA LEU A 134 -14.30 1.79 -9.82
C LEU A 134 -14.08 1.66 -8.31
N SER A 135 -14.23 0.45 -7.77
CA SER A 135 -13.93 0.14 -6.37
C SER A 135 -12.49 0.55 -5.99
N ARG A 136 -11.50 0.19 -6.82
CA ARG A 136 -10.08 0.53 -6.60
C ARG A 136 -9.79 2.03 -6.74
N ALA A 137 -10.52 2.73 -7.61
CA ALA A 137 -10.42 4.19 -7.73
C ALA A 137 -10.84 4.88 -6.43
N PHE A 138 -11.99 4.49 -5.87
CA PHE A 138 -12.49 5.04 -4.61
C PHE A 138 -11.63 4.62 -3.42
N ALA A 139 -11.24 3.34 -3.32
CA ALA A 139 -10.38 2.85 -2.24
C ALA A 139 -9.01 3.56 -2.21
N GLY A 140 -8.38 3.76 -3.39
CA GLY A 140 -7.12 4.48 -3.49
C GLY A 140 -7.23 5.95 -3.07
N ALA A 141 -8.32 6.61 -3.44
CA ALA A 141 -8.55 8.00 -3.06
C ALA A 141 -8.82 8.11 -1.56
N GLU A 142 -9.63 7.20 -1.02
CA GLU A 142 -9.91 7.10 0.41
C GLU A 142 -8.63 6.91 1.23
N ALA A 143 -7.79 5.93 0.88
CA ALA A 143 -6.54 5.65 1.57
C ALA A 143 -5.59 6.85 1.54
N THR A 144 -5.50 7.54 0.40
CA THR A 144 -4.66 8.73 0.24
C THR A 144 -5.16 9.89 1.11
N VAL A 145 -6.45 10.22 1.04
CA VAL A 145 -7.05 11.29 1.83
C VAL A 145 -6.96 11.00 3.32
N ALA A 146 -7.23 9.76 3.74
CA ALA A 146 -7.16 9.37 5.14
C ALA A 146 -5.75 9.48 5.72
N LEU A 147 -4.73 9.08 4.96
CA LEU A 147 -3.33 9.25 5.35
C LEU A 147 -2.95 10.73 5.48
N VAL A 148 -3.38 11.57 4.54
CA VAL A 148 -3.08 13.02 4.59
C VAL A 148 -3.75 13.66 5.81
N ILE A 149 -5.03 13.38 6.07
CA ILE A 149 -5.72 13.89 7.27
C ILE A 149 -4.96 13.46 8.53
N LEU A 150 -4.56 12.19 8.63
CA LEU A 150 -3.84 11.69 9.80
C LEU A 150 -2.50 12.42 10.01
N VAL A 151 -1.69 12.53 8.96
CA VAL A 151 -0.36 13.17 9.04
C VAL A 151 -0.45 14.65 9.40
N GLU A 152 -1.52 15.32 8.99
CA GLU A 152 -1.74 16.72 9.32
C GLU A 152 -2.24 16.97 10.74
N GLU A 153 -3.00 16.02 11.31
CA GLU A 153 -3.56 16.13 12.66
C GLU A 153 -2.57 15.72 13.76
N VAL A 154 -1.56 14.90 13.44
CA VAL A 154 -0.56 14.44 14.43
C VAL A 154 0.73 15.27 14.43
N ASP A 155 1.33 15.36 15.61
CA ASP A 155 2.58 16.09 15.86
C ASP A 155 3.75 15.53 15.02
N ALA A 156 4.64 16.41 14.56
CA ALA A 156 5.71 16.04 13.63
C ALA A 156 6.63 14.92 14.15
N GLY A 157 6.96 14.94 15.45
CA GLY A 157 7.85 13.95 16.08
C GLY A 157 7.30 12.52 16.12
N VAL A 158 5.98 12.34 15.98
CA VAL A 158 5.32 11.03 16.10
C VAL A 158 4.67 10.54 14.80
N ARG A 159 4.77 11.31 13.73
CA ARG A 159 4.22 10.97 12.39
C ARG A 159 4.69 9.61 11.90
N GLY A 160 5.99 9.35 11.94
CA GLY A 160 6.56 8.09 11.44
C GLY A 160 6.02 6.87 12.19
N TRP A 161 5.98 6.94 13.53
CA TRP A 161 5.40 5.89 14.36
C TRP A 161 3.91 5.67 14.06
N THR A 162 3.14 6.76 13.91
CA THR A 162 1.71 6.71 13.63
C THR A 162 1.41 6.08 12.26
N VAL A 163 2.15 6.48 11.23
CA VAL A 163 2.02 5.92 9.87
C VAL A 163 2.46 4.44 9.84
N GLY A 164 3.50 4.09 10.59
CA GLY A 164 3.93 2.69 10.75
C GLY A 164 2.86 1.82 11.39
N LEU A 165 2.27 2.27 12.50
CA LEU A 165 1.18 1.56 13.16
C LEU A 165 -0.08 1.48 12.29
N LEU A 166 -0.39 2.56 11.56
CA LEU A 166 -1.48 2.56 10.57
C LEU A 166 -1.30 1.43 9.55
N GLY A 167 -0.11 1.31 8.95
CA GLY A 167 0.20 0.26 7.98
C GLY A 167 0.13 -1.15 8.57
N ALA A 168 0.61 -1.33 9.80
CA ALA A 168 0.54 -2.61 10.50
C ALA A 168 -0.90 -3.04 10.77
N LEU A 169 -1.74 -2.14 11.29
CA LEU A 169 -3.16 -2.42 11.56
C LEU A 169 -3.98 -2.57 10.28
N ALA A 170 -3.67 -1.80 9.23
CA ALA A 170 -4.27 -1.98 7.91
C ALA A 170 -3.98 -3.38 7.34
N SER A 171 -2.77 -3.90 7.55
CA SER A 171 -2.38 -5.24 7.07
C SER A 171 -3.15 -6.39 7.72
N VAL A 172 -3.74 -6.17 8.90
CA VAL A 172 -4.67 -7.13 9.53
C VAL A 172 -5.87 -7.42 8.63
N GLY A 173 -6.30 -6.46 7.80
CA GLY A 173 -7.36 -6.66 6.80
C GLY A 173 -7.06 -7.80 5.85
N TYR A 174 -5.81 -7.95 5.41
CA TYR A 174 -5.37 -9.08 4.59
C TYR A 174 -5.53 -10.41 5.34
N GLY A 175 -5.11 -10.46 6.61
CA GLY A 175 -5.24 -11.66 7.45
C GLY A 175 -6.69 -12.08 7.68
N ILE A 176 -7.57 -11.12 7.94
CA ILE A 176 -9.01 -11.39 8.07
C ILE A 176 -9.61 -11.86 6.75
N ALA A 177 -9.22 -11.28 5.61
CA ALA A 177 -9.64 -11.77 4.29
C ALA A 177 -9.21 -13.22 4.06
N ALA A 178 -7.98 -13.58 4.44
CA ALA A 178 -7.50 -14.96 4.37
C ALA A 178 -8.30 -15.92 5.29
N LEU A 179 -8.66 -15.49 6.51
CA LEU A 179 -9.53 -16.31 7.37
C LEU A 179 -10.90 -16.53 6.77
N VAL A 180 -11.54 -15.47 6.28
CA VAL A 180 -12.86 -15.55 5.64
C VAL A 180 -12.80 -16.41 4.36
N PHE A 181 -11.71 -16.29 3.58
CA PHE A 181 -11.46 -17.11 2.40
C PHE A 181 -11.33 -18.60 2.71
N ALA A 182 -10.80 -18.99 3.88
CA ALA A 182 -10.70 -20.40 4.28
C ALA A 182 -12.07 -21.11 4.26
N PHE A 183 -13.16 -20.36 4.45
CA PHE A 183 -14.54 -20.86 4.47
C PHE A 183 -15.28 -20.66 3.13
N VAL A 184 -14.60 -20.26 2.05
CA VAL A 184 -15.24 -19.96 0.75
C VAL A 184 -16.08 -21.11 0.19
N ASN A 185 -15.73 -22.36 0.48
CA ASN A 185 -16.45 -23.53 -0.01
C ASN A 185 -17.70 -23.86 0.82
N VAL A 186 -17.86 -23.26 2.00
CA VAL A 186 -18.98 -23.48 2.93
C VAL A 186 -19.94 -22.29 2.92
N ILE A 187 -19.43 -21.08 2.65
CA ILE A 187 -20.22 -19.86 2.58
C ILE A 187 -21.25 -19.94 1.42
N PRO A 188 -22.53 -19.57 1.65
CA PRO A 188 -23.52 -19.48 0.59
C PRO A 188 -23.04 -18.61 -0.57
N TYR A 189 -23.30 -19.05 -1.81
CA TYR A 189 -22.88 -18.35 -3.03
C TYR A 189 -21.36 -18.22 -3.23
N GLY A 190 -20.54 -18.93 -2.44
CA GLY A 190 -19.09 -19.05 -2.62
C GLY A 190 -18.37 -17.70 -2.57
N TRP A 191 -17.61 -17.38 -3.61
CA TRP A 191 -16.84 -16.13 -3.69
C TRP A 191 -17.73 -14.87 -3.65
N ARG A 192 -18.98 -14.94 -4.12
CA ARG A 192 -19.93 -13.81 -4.05
C ARG A 192 -20.31 -13.53 -2.59
N GLY A 193 -20.47 -14.58 -1.79
CA GLY A 193 -20.73 -14.46 -0.36
C GLY A 193 -19.58 -13.79 0.40
N LEU A 194 -18.33 -13.98 -0.03
CA LEU A 194 -17.18 -13.29 0.56
C LEU A 194 -17.27 -11.76 0.39
N TYR A 195 -17.61 -11.29 -0.81
CA TYR A 195 -17.83 -9.86 -1.07
C TYR A 195 -19.06 -9.33 -0.32
N ALA A 196 -20.13 -10.10 -0.23
CA ALA A 196 -21.33 -9.71 0.53
C ALA A 196 -21.04 -9.60 2.03
N LEU A 197 -20.23 -10.49 2.60
CA LEU A 197 -19.82 -10.44 4.00
C LEU A 197 -19.00 -9.17 4.29
N ALA A 198 -18.16 -8.75 3.35
CA ALA A 198 -17.36 -7.53 3.45
C ALA A 198 -18.22 -6.26 3.56
N LEU A 199 -19.44 -6.26 3.01
CA LEU A 199 -20.35 -5.12 3.08
C LEU A 199 -20.81 -4.81 4.50
N ILE A 200 -20.95 -5.81 5.36
CA ILE A 200 -21.45 -5.62 6.73
C ILE A 200 -20.57 -4.60 7.49
N PRO A 201 -19.26 -4.84 7.67
CA PRO A 201 -18.40 -3.90 8.38
C PRO A 201 -18.19 -2.58 7.60
N LEU A 202 -18.27 -2.59 6.27
CA LEU A 202 -18.21 -1.37 5.44
C LEU A 202 -19.41 -0.44 5.67
N VAL A 203 -20.62 -0.99 5.78
CA VAL A 203 -21.84 -0.21 6.04
C VAL A 203 -21.87 0.31 7.47
N LEU A 204 -21.44 -0.52 8.43
CA LEU A 204 -21.41 -0.15 9.85
C LEU A 204 -20.49 1.04 10.14
N ILE A 205 -19.47 1.28 9.32
CA ILE A 205 -18.53 2.38 9.54
C ILE A 205 -18.97 3.72 8.94
N ILE A 206 -19.93 3.71 8.01
CA ILE A 206 -20.49 4.94 7.42
C ILE A 206 -20.99 5.92 8.50
N PRO A 207 -21.83 5.53 9.47
CA PRO A 207 -22.28 6.45 10.52
C PRO A 207 -21.13 6.92 11.41
N LEU A 208 -20.15 6.07 11.71
CA LEU A 208 -18.99 6.44 12.53
C LEU A 208 -18.16 7.55 11.86
N ARG A 209 -18.03 7.51 10.53
CA ARG A 209 -17.29 8.51 9.75
C ARG A 209 -18.05 9.82 9.58
N ARG A 210 -19.38 9.80 9.70
CA ARG A 210 -20.17 11.05 9.72
C ARG A 210 -19.87 11.91 10.95
N ALA A 211 -19.34 11.34 12.03
CA ALA A 211 -18.97 12.08 13.24
C ALA A 211 -17.60 12.78 13.17
N LEU A 212 -16.89 12.71 12.04
CA LEU A 212 -15.61 13.38 11.87
C LEU A 212 -15.74 14.90 11.84
N PRO A 213 -14.89 15.66 12.54
CA PRO A 213 -14.71 17.09 12.26
C PRO A 213 -13.97 17.29 10.93
N GLU A 214 -14.15 18.45 10.30
CA GLU A 214 -13.35 18.84 9.14
C GLU A 214 -11.88 19.05 9.58
N SER A 215 -10.92 18.84 8.68
CA SER A 215 -9.50 19.02 9.04
C SER A 215 -9.22 20.51 9.30
N HIS A 216 -8.55 20.84 10.40
CA HIS A 216 -8.27 22.23 10.80
C HIS A 216 -7.57 23.06 9.72
N ARG A 217 -6.70 22.44 8.91
CA ARG A 217 -6.02 23.11 7.79
C ARG A 217 -6.94 23.50 6.64
N PHE A 218 -8.03 22.77 6.40
CA PHE A 218 -9.02 23.14 5.37
C PHE A 218 -9.84 24.34 5.84
N GLU A 219 -10.24 24.36 7.11
CA GLU A 219 -10.90 25.51 7.73
C GLU A 219 -10.03 26.77 7.66
N GLN A 220 -8.72 26.64 7.90
CA GLN A 220 -7.76 27.76 7.82
C GLN A 220 -7.40 28.17 6.38
N ALA A 221 -7.46 27.26 5.40
CA ALA A 221 -7.10 27.50 4.00
C ALA A 221 -8.24 28.09 3.14
N THR A 222 -9.43 28.28 3.71
CA THR A 222 -10.65 28.75 3.00
C THR A 222 -10.49 30.11 2.28
N HIS A 223 -9.38 30.83 2.49
CA HIS A 223 -9.08 32.10 1.82
C HIS A 223 -8.15 32.04 0.58
N SER A 224 -7.70 30.86 0.13
CA SER A 224 -6.87 30.75 -1.09
C SER A 224 -7.46 29.76 -2.08
N ALA A 225 -7.96 30.26 -3.21
CA ALA A 225 -8.55 29.43 -4.28
C ALA A 225 -7.57 28.33 -4.75
N PRO A 226 -8.03 27.07 -4.90
CA PRO A 226 -7.17 25.97 -5.30
C PRO A 226 -6.75 26.14 -6.76
N ARG A 227 -5.44 26.23 -7.01
CA ARG A 227 -4.88 26.23 -8.37
C ARG A 227 -4.59 24.79 -8.80
N LEU A 228 -5.56 24.18 -9.51
CA LEU A 228 -5.39 22.89 -10.21
C LEU A 228 -4.18 22.88 -11.18
N SER A 229 -3.69 24.06 -11.58
CA SER A 229 -2.51 24.23 -12.45
C SER A 229 -1.15 23.93 -11.80
N ASN A 230 -1.10 23.58 -10.51
CA ASN A 230 0.16 23.45 -9.76
C ASN A 230 0.62 22.01 -9.51
N VAL A 231 -0.05 20.96 -10.03
CA VAL A 231 0.37 19.56 -9.81
C VAL A 231 1.53 19.15 -10.72
N ALA A 232 1.57 19.64 -11.96
CA ALA A 232 2.61 19.28 -12.94
C ALA A 232 3.93 20.03 -12.73
N ARG A 233 3.87 21.26 -12.19
CA ARG A 233 5.05 22.12 -11.91
C ARG A 233 6.06 21.48 -10.95
N PRO A 234 5.66 20.95 -9.77
CA PRO A 234 6.61 20.35 -8.83
C PRO A 234 7.25 19.07 -9.39
N PHE A 235 6.52 18.30 -10.21
CA PHE A 235 7.10 17.13 -10.88
C PHE A 235 8.14 17.53 -11.94
N GLY A 236 7.84 18.54 -12.75
CA GLY A 236 8.80 19.08 -13.72
C GLY A 236 10.04 19.68 -13.06
N ALA A 237 9.88 20.35 -11.91
CA ALA A 237 11.00 20.86 -11.12
C ALA A 237 11.86 19.72 -10.55
N LEU A 238 11.25 18.67 -10.01
CA LEU A 238 11.93 17.48 -9.50
C LEU A 238 12.73 16.76 -10.59
N LEU A 239 12.14 16.59 -11.77
CA LEU A 239 12.80 15.95 -12.91
C LEU A 239 14.00 16.76 -13.41
N ARG A 240 13.93 18.09 -13.36
CA ARG A 240 15.05 18.97 -13.74
C ARG A 240 16.16 19.01 -12.68
N ALA A 241 15.80 19.03 -11.40
CA ALA A 241 16.75 19.13 -10.30
C ALA A 241 17.49 17.81 -10.05
N TYR A 242 16.80 16.67 -10.14
CA TYR A 242 17.36 15.35 -9.81
C TYR A 242 17.02 14.25 -10.84
N PRO A 243 17.30 14.45 -12.15
CA PRO A 243 16.86 13.55 -13.21
C PRO A 243 17.36 12.11 -13.03
N GLY A 244 18.66 11.95 -12.71
CA GLY A 244 19.27 10.62 -12.55
C GLY A 244 18.71 9.85 -11.36
N ARG A 245 18.60 10.51 -10.19
CA ARG A 245 18.06 9.90 -8.95
C ARG A 245 16.59 9.50 -9.13
N LEU A 246 15.79 10.39 -9.73
CA LEU A 246 14.37 10.13 -9.98
C LEU A 246 14.16 9.00 -10.99
N LEU A 247 14.79 9.05 -12.16
CA LEU A 247 14.63 8.01 -13.19
C LEU A 247 15.04 6.63 -12.67
N MET A 248 16.10 6.58 -11.90
CA MET A 248 16.59 5.36 -11.28
C MET A 248 15.57 4.77 -10.29
N LEU A 249 15.04 5.58 -9.37
CA LEU A 249 14.01 5.15 -8.41
C LEU A 249 12.71 4.73 -9.12
N LEU A 250 12.28 5.47 -10.14
CA LEU A 250 11.11 5.12 -10.95
C LEU A 250 11.31 3.79 -11.67
N THR A 251 12.49 3.57 -12.24
CA THR A 251 12.83 2.32 -12.96
C THR A 251 12.85 1.13 -12.00
N VAL A 252 13.52 1.24 -10.85
CA VAL A 252 13.57 0.17 -9.84
C VAL A 252 12.16 -0.13 -9.31
N THR A 253 11.37 0.91 -9.02
CA THR A 253 9.98 0.74 -8.56
C THR A 253 9.12 0.07 -9.62
N PHE A 254 9.25 0.48 -10.87
CA PHE A 254 8.53 -0.08 -12.01
C PHE A 254 8.87 -1.55 -12.20
N LEU A 255 10.16 -1.90 -12.28
CA LEU A 255 10.63 -3.27 -12.49
C LEU A 255 10.23 -4.20 -11.33
N GLY A 256 10.41 -3.74 -10.09
CA GLY A 256 10.01 -4.49 -8.90
C GLY A 256 8.51 -4.77 -8.87
N ASN A 257 7.69 -3.75 -9.13
CA ASN A 257 6.24 -3.94 -9.16
C ASN A 257 5.76 -4.77 -10.37
N MET A 258 6.47 -4.71 -11.49
CA MET A 258 6.15 -5.47 -12.71
C MET A 258 6.35 -6.97 -12.50
N GLY A 259 7.41 -7.40 -11.82
CA GLY A 259 7.66 -8.81 -11.50
C GLY A 259 6.95 -9.28 -10.22
N GLY A 260 7.06 -8.51 -9.14
CA GLY A 260 6.61 -8.89 -7.81
C GLY A 260 5.08 -8.94 -7.64
N ASN A 261 4.33 -7.97 -8.20
CA ASN A 261 2.87 -7.97 -8.02
C ASN A 261 2.18 -9.18 -8.69
N PRO A 262 2.49 -9.53 -9.97
CA PRO A 262 1.92 -10.73 -10.58
C PRO A 262 2.30 -12.00 -9.82
N ALA A 263 3.54 -12.11 -9.37
CA ALA A 263 3.98 -13.24 -8.55
C ALA A 263 3.15 -13.37 -7.26
N GLY A 264 3.01 -12.31 -6.45
CA GLY A 264 2.20 -12.38 -5.24
C GLY A 264 0.71 -12.64 -5.50
N PHE A 265 0.16 -12.09 -6.60
CA PHE A 265 -1.26 -12.16 -6.94
C PHE A 265 -1.68 -13.54 -7.47
N PHE A 266 -0.88 -14.17 -8.34
CA PHE A 266 -1.20 -15.47 -8.90
C PHE A 266 -0.79 -16.64 -8.00
N PHE A 267 -0.05 -16.38 -6.93
CA PHE A 267 0.47 -17.44 -6.07
C PHE A 267 -0.64 -18.29 -5.39
N PRO A 268 -1.72 -17.72 -4.81
CA PRO A 268 -2.83 -18.53 -4.30
C PRO A 268 -3.51 -19.39 -5.36
N LEU A 269 -3.62 -18.89 -6.59
CA LEU A 269 -4.17 -19.64 -7.72
C LEU A 269 -3.25 -20.82 -8.06
N TYR A 270 -1.94 -20.58 -8.13
CA TYR A 270 -0.93 -21.60 -8.39
C TYR A 270 -0.94 -22.70 -7.33
N LEU A 271 -1.00 -22.37 -6.04
CA LEU A 271 -1.11 -23.36 -4.96
C LEU A 271 -2.36 -24.24 -5.10
N GLN A 272 -3.50 -23.63 -5.42
CA GLN A 272 -4.76 -24.36 -5.56
C GLN A 272 -4.81 -25.21 -6.85
N ASN A 273 -4.16 -24.80 -7.94
CA ASN A 273 -4.21 -25.50 -9.23
C ASN A 273 -3.08 -26.53 -9.39
N ALA A 274 -1.84 -26.15 -9.10
CA ALA A 274 -0.68 -27.02 -9.29
C ALA A 274 -0.43 -27.95 -8.11
N HIS A 275 -0.64 -27.48 -6.87
CA HIS A 275 -0.39 -28.27 -5.66
C HIS A 275 -1.66 -28.84 -5.02
N GLY A 276 -2.84 -28.48 -5.53
CA GLY A 276 -4.13 -28.97 -5.02
C GLY A 276 -4.47 -28.50 -3.61
N TYR A 277 -3.86 -27.40 -3.14
CA TYR A 277 -4.06 -26.90 -1.79
C TYR A 277 -5.52 -26.46 -1.59
N THR A 278 -6.08 -26.77 -0.43
CA THR A 278 -7.42 -26.28 -0.05
C THR A 278 -7.35 -24.78 0.31
N PRO A 279 -8.47 -24.04 0.27
CA PRO A 279 -8.50 -22.66 0.73
C PRO A 279 -7.94 -22.47 2.15
N ALA A 280 -8.22 -23.42 3.05
CA ALA A 280 -7.69 -23.40 4.41
C ALA A 280 -6.17 -23.57 4.47
N ASP A 281 -5.58 -24.40 3.61
CA ASP A 281 -4.12 -24.60 3.59
C ASP A 281 -3.39 -23.39 3.01
N VAL A 282 -3.96 -22.74 1.98
CA VAL A 282 -3.47 -21.45 1.49
C VAL A 282 -3.49 -20.42 2.62
N THR A 283 -4.61 -20.31 3.35
CA THR A 283 -4.72 -19.38 4.49
C THR A 283 -3.63 -19.64 5.55
N LYS A 284 -3.43 -20.89 5.98
CA LYS A 284 -2.38 -21.23 6.97
C LYS A 284 -1.00 -20.76 6.51
N LEU A 285 -0.66 -20.98 5.23
CA LEU A 285 0.62 -20.62 4.65
C LEU A 285 0.84 -19.10 4.58
N PHE A 286 -0.21 -18.33 4.28
CA PHE A 286 -0.17 -16.86 4.32
C PHE A 286 -0.03 -16.30 5.74
N PHE A 287 -0.65 -16.94 6.75
CA PHE A 287 -0.48 -16.55 8.16
C PHE A 287 0.96 -16.74 8.65
N ILE A 288 1.55 -17.91 8.36
CA ILE A 288 2.95 -18.20 8.72
C ILE A 288 3.88 -17.22 8.00
N GLY A 289 3.67 -17.03 6.70
CA GLY A 289 4.45 -16.10 5.89
C GLY A 289 4.38 -14.65 6.38
N GLY A 290 3.18 -14.17 6.72
CA GLY A 290 2.97 -12.81 7.25
C GLY A 290 3.68 -12.58 8.59
N ALA A 291 3.60 -13.54 9.51
CA ALA A 291 4.30 -13.44 10.80
C ALA A 291 5.83 -13.36 10.63
N VAL A 292 6.39 -14.18 9.74
CA VAL A 292 7.83 -14.15 9.43
C VAL A 292 8.23 -12.88 8.69
N GLY A 293 7.40 -12.37 7.77
CA GLY A 293 7.65 -11.13 7.05
C GLY A 293 7.74 -9.91 8.00
N ILE A 294 6.85 -9.82 8.99
CA ILE A 294 6.89 -8.76 10.02
C ILE A 294 8.20 -8.81 10.81
N MET A 295 8.57 -10.00 11.30
CA MET A 295 9.84 -10.19 12.02
C MET A 295 11.05 -9.85 11.14
N GLY A 296 10.99 -10.23 9.86
CA GLY A 296 12.05 -9.98 8.90
C GLY A 296 12.28 -8.51 8.62
N ASN A 297 11.22 -7.72 8.47
CA ASN A 297 11.33 -6.29 8.23
C ASN A 297 12.06 -5.57 9.39
N ILE A 298 11.79 -5.96 10.64
CA ILE A 298 12.45 -5.37 11.81
C ILE A 298 13.94 -5.72 11.81
N ILE A 299 14.28 -6.99 11.54
CA ILE A 299 15.67 -7.46 11.52
C ILE A 299 16.44 -6.78 10.39
N VAL A 300 15.90 -6.81 9.17
CA VAL A 300 16.56 -6.26 7.99
C VAL A 300 16.67 -4.74 8.07
N GLY A 301 15.69 -4.04 8.65
CA GLY A 301 15.78 -2.60 8.90
C GLY A 301 17.03 -2.26 9.73
N ARG A 302 17.20 -2.91 10.90
CA ARG A 302 18.40 -2.73 11.75
C ARG A 302 19.69 -3.14 11.06
N LEU A 303 19.65 -4.20 10.27
CA LEU A 303 20.82 -4.70 9.55
C LEU A 303 21.22 -3.75 8.42
N SER A 304 20.25 -3.09 7.77
CA SER A 304 20.49 -2.09 6.73
C SER A 304 21.14 -0.82 7.29
N ASP A 305 20.80 -0.42 8.51
CA ASP A 305 21.43 0.73 9.17
C ASP A 305 22.89 0.42 9.55
N ARG A 306 23.23 -0.84 9.84
CA ARG A 306 24.60 -1.27 10.20
C ARG A 306 25.51 -1.53 8.99
N PHE A 307 24.99 -2.22 7.96
CA PHE A 307 25.79 -2.70 6.82
C PHE A 307 25.72 -1.78 5.59
N GLY A 308 24.92 -0.72 5.65
CA GLY A 308 24.68 0.15 4.50
C GLY A 308 23.42 -0.24 3.74
N ARG A 309 22.62 0.77 3.39
CA ARG A 309 21.33 0.63 2.70
C ARG A 309 21.50 0.27 1.24
N ARG A 310 22.58 0.71 0.60
CA ARG A 310 22.89 0.34 -0.79
C ARG A 310 23.18 -1.16 -0.89
N HIS A 311 24.06 -1.67 -0.05
CA HIS A 311 24.51 -3.06 -0.08
C HIS A 311 23.40 -4.02 0.37
N MET A 312 22.75 -3.74 1.49
CA MET A 312 21.64 -4.58 1.96
C MET A 312 20.44 -4.50 1.01
N GLY A 313 20.12 -3.31 0.50
CA GLY A 313 19.02 -3.12 -0.44
C GLY A 313 19.23 -3.88 -1.75
N SER A 314 20.40 -3.79 -2.35
CA SER A 314 20.73 -4.53 -3.58
C SER A 314 20.75 -6.04 -3.36
N LEU A 315 21.24 -6.53 -2.21
CA LEU A 315 21.16 -7.94 -1.85
C LEU A 315 19.70 -8.42 -1.73
N CYS A 316 18.85 -7.70 -0.99
CA CYS A 316 17.43 -8.06 -0.85
C CYS A 316 16.69 -8.01 -2.20
N TYR A 317 16.94 -7.00 -3.03
CA TYR A 317 16.36 -6.89 -4.39
C TYR A 317 16.85 -7.97 -5.36
N LEU A 318 18.00 -8.60 -5.08
CA LEU A 318 18.48 -9.76 -5.83
C LEU A 318 17.85 -11.06 -5.33
N LEU A 319 17.75 -11.23 -4.01
CA LEU A 319 17.21 -12.45 -3.40
C LEU A 319 15.70 -12.58 -3.57
N ALA A 320 14.94 -11.48 -3.58
CA ALA A 320 13.49 -11.50 -3.77
C ALA A 320 13.03 -12.19 -5.09
N PRO A 321 13.54 -11.81 -6.29
CA PRO A 321 13.21 -12.52 -7.53
C PRO A 321 13.74 -13.96 -7.54
N LEU A 322 14.92 -14.24 -6.99
CA LEU A 322 15.47 -15.59 -6.92
C LEU A 322 14.61 -16.53 -6.07
N MET A 323 14.15 -16.07 -4.91
CA MET A 323 13.24 -16.84 -4.07
C MET A 323 11.87 -17.00 -4.74
N THR A 324 11.41 -16.01 -5.51
CA THR A 324 10.18 -16.12 -6.29
C THR A 324 10.28 -17.22 -7.35
N ILE A 325 11.41 -17.28 -8.07
CA ILE A 325 11.70 -18.38 -9.01
C ILE A 325 11.73 -19.71 -8.26
N TRP A 326 12.38 -19.77 -7.10
CA TRP A 326 12.42 -21.00 -6.33
C TRP A 326 11.03 -21.47 -5.87
N VAL A 327 10.18 -20.58 -5.39
CA VAL A 327 8.82 -20.90 -4.91
C VAL A 327 7.96 -21.60 -5.95
N TYR A 328 8.01 -21.13 -7.20
CA TYR A 328 7.16 -21.69 -8.23
C TYR A 328 7.80 -22.87 -8.99
N SER A 329 9.10 -23.12 -8.80
CA SER A 329 9.76 -24.39 -9.18
C SER A 329 9.68 -25.45 -8.09
N ALA A 330 9.45 -25.04 -6.84
CA ALA A 330 9.41 -25.91 -5.68
C ALA A 330 8.25 -26.91 -5.77
N SER A 331 8.52 -28.14 -5.34
CA SER A 331 7.54 -29.22 -5.27
C SER A 331 7.47 -29.82 -3.87
N GLY A 332 6.28 -30.31 -3.49
CA GLY A 332 6.05 -30.96 -2.20
C GLY A 332 6.30 -30.04 -1.00
N ARG A 333 7.04 -30.55 0.01
CA ARG A 333 7.28 -29.86 1.29
C ARG A 333 8.19 -28.63 1.18
N SER A 334 8.90 -28.47 0.06
CA SER A 334 9.83 -27.34 -0.17
C SER A 334 9.12 -26.00 -0.45
N VAL A 335 7.82 -26.05 -0.79
CA VAL A 335 7.01 -24.84 -1.09
C VAL A 335 6.89 -23.91 0.11
N ILE A 336 6.76 -24.47 1.33
CA ILE A 336 6.59 -23.70 2.56
C ILE A 336 7.84 -22.85 2.87
N PRO A 337 9.06 -23.41 2.99
CA PRO A 337 10.25 -22.60 3.26
C PRO A 337 10.56 -21.64 2.11
N ALA A 338 10.34 -22.05 0.85
CA ALA A 338 10.52 -21.16 -0.28
C ALA A 338 9.60 -19.93 -0.19
N TRP A 339 8.32 -20.14 0.16
CA TRP A 339 7.34 -19.07 0.30
C TRP A 339 7.71 -18.09 1.41
N VAL A 340 8.07 -18.63 2.58
CA VAL A 340 8.46 -17.82 3.73
C VAL A 340 9.66 -16.94 3.39
N LEU A 341 10.67 -17.50 2.70
CA LEU A 341 11.84 -16.75 2.28
C LEU A 341 11.51 -15.73 1.19
N MET A 342 10.66 -16.07 0.22
CA MET A 342 10.19 -15.13 -0.79
C MET A 342 9.51 -13.92 -0.15
N LEU A 343 8.54 -14.14 0.75
CA LEU A 343 7.89 -13.05 1.47
C LEU A 343 8.88 -12.23 2.30
N PHE A 344 9.78 -12.90 3.04
CA PHE A 344 10.78 -12.21 3.85
C PHE A 344 11.62 -11.24 3.02
N PHE A 345 12.17 -11.71 1.88
CA PHE A 345 13.03 -10.86 1.04
C PHE A 345 12.25 -9.79 0.27
N ASP A 346 11.01 -10.08 -0.15
CA ASP A 346 10.15 -9.10 -0.81
C ASP A 346 9.76 -7.96 0.13
N THR A 347 9.31 -8.29 1.35
CA THR A 347 8.97 -7.26 2.34
C THR A 347 10.20 -6.50 2.81
N ALA A 348 11.35 -7.17 2.99
CA ALA A 348 12.60 -6.54 3.34
C ALA A 348 13.08 -5.56 2.26
N ALA A 349 13.03 -5.96 0.98
CA ALA A 349 13.34 -5.11 -0.15
C ALA A 349 12.44 -3.87 -0.19
N SER A 350 11.13 -4.05 -0.01
CA SER A 350 10.17 -2.93 0.03
C SER A 350 10.43 -1.95 1.18
N THR A 351 10.84 -2.46 2.35
CA THR A 351 11.10 -1.66 3.56
C THR A 351 12.35 -0.79 3.37
N ILE A 352 13.46 -1.38 2.92
CA ILE A 352 14.70 -0.63 2.64
C ILE A 352 14.44 0.40 1.55
N PHE A 353 13.73 0.02 0.48
CA PHE A 353 13.44 0.92 -0.63
C PHE A 353 12.60 2.12 -0.20
N SER A 354 11.56 1.92 0.61
CA SER A 354 10.74 3.02 1.11
C SER A 354 11.54 3.99 1.98
N ALA A 355 12.43 3.46 2.83
CA ALA A 355 13.29 4.29 3.68
C ALA A 355 14.31 5.08 2.83
N TYR A 356 14.87 4.42 1.83
CA TYR A 356 15.81 5.02 0.88
C TYR A 356 15.16 6.13 0.03
N ALA A 357 13.95 5.88 -0.49
CA ALA A 357 13.19 6.88 -1.25
C ALA A 357 12.84 8.13 -0.43
N ALA A 358 12.67 7.98 0.89
CA ALA A 358 12.46 9.11 1.79
C ALA A 358 13.74 9.94 2.01
N GLU A 359 14.91 9.31 2.03
CA GLU A 359 16.22 9.97 2.27
C GLU A 359 16.77 10.70 1.04
N LEU A 360 16.45 10.21 -0.16
CA LEU A 360 17.09 10.68 -1.40
C LEU A 360 16.62 12.05 -1.88
N PHE A 361 15.50 12.54 -1.35
CA PHE A 361 14.88 13.80 -1.75
C PHE A 361 14.69 14.74 -0.56
N PRO A 362 14.92 16.06 -0.78
CA PRO A 362 14.56 17.09 0.18
C PRO A 362 13.09 17.00 0.59
N THR A 363 12.76 17.50 1.78
CA THR A 363 11.40 17.56 2.33
C THR A 363 10.42 18.25 1.39
N SER A 364 10.86 19.30 0.70
CA SER A 364 10.09 20.05 -0.31
C SER A 364 9.67 19.22 -1.53
N HIS A 365 10.44 18.21 -1.92
CA HIS A 365 10.16 17.35 -3.08
C HIS A 365 9.70 15.93 -2.74
N ARG A 366 9.80 15.53 -1.46
CA ARG A 366 9.53 14.16 -1.01
C ARG A 366 8.10 13.68 -1.32
N SER A 367 7.09 14.54 -1.15
CA SER A 367 5.70 14.19 -1.47
C SER A 367 5.50 13.92 -2.96
N THR A 368 6.07 14.77 -3.82
CA THR A 368 5.99 14.64 -5.29
C THR A 368 6.73 13.40 -5.76
N ALA A 369 7.91 13.12 -5.20
CA ALA A 369 8.65 11.89 -5.46
C ALA A 369 7.84 10.64 -5.05
N GLY A 370 7.23 10.65 -3.87
CA GLY A 370 6.37 9.56 -3.40
C GLY A 370 5.20 9.29 -4.35
N SER A 371 4.49 10.34 -4.80
CA SER A 371 3.40 10.19 -5.77
C SER A 371 3.90 9.64 -7.12
N ALA A 372 5.05 10.12 -7.62
CA ALA A 372 5.63 9.62 -8.86
C ALA A 372 6.02 8.13 -8.76
N LEU A 373 6.60 7.71 -7.63
CA LEU A 373 6.92 6.31 -7.37
C LEU A 373 5.66 5.45 -7.30
N SER A 374 4.59 5.93 -6.66
CA SER A 374 3.30 5.23 -6.61
C SER A 374 2.68 5.04 -8.00
N VAL A 375 2.76 6.06 -8.87
CA VAL A 375 2.33 5.95 -10.28
C VAL A 375 3.17 4.95 -11.05
N ALA A 376 4.50 5.04 -10.93
CA ALA A 376 5.41 4.10 -11.59
C ALA A 376 5.20 2.65 -11.12
N GLY A 377 5.01 2.43 -9.82
CA GLY A 377 4.74 1.11 -9.25
C GLY A 377 3.37 0.56 -9.66
N THR A 378 2.33 1.39 -9.67
CA THR A 378 0.99 0.98 -10.11
C THR A 378 0.97 0.63 -11.60
N THR A 379 1.63 1.45 -12.42
CA THR A 379 1.75 1.23 -13.88
C THR A 379 2.62 0.00 -14.16
N GLY A 380 3.75 -0.15 -13.46
CA GLY A 380 4.62 -1.33 -13.56
C GLY A 380 3.88 -2.61 -13.21
N GLY A 381 3.12 -2.63 -12.11
CA GLY A 381 2.27 -3.76 -11.74
C GLY A 381 1.18 -4.06 -12.77
N ALA A 382 0.51 -3.03 -13.32
CA ALA A 382 -0.50 -3.21 -14.36
C ALA A 382 0.09 -3.78 -15.65
N ILE A 383 1.23 -3.26 -16.10
CA ILE A 383 1.96 -3.81 -17.25
C ILE A 383 2.44 -5.22 -16.93
N GLY A 384 2.87 -5.48 -15.70
CA GLY A 384 3.23 -6.81 -15.24
C GLY A 384 2.08 -7.81 -15.42
N PHE A 385 0.88 -7.49 -14.93
CA PHE A 385 -0.29 -8.33 -15.13
C PHE A 385 -0.64 -8.54 -16.60
N LEU A 386 -0.49 -7.50 -17.43
CA LEU A 386 -0.73 -7.60 -18.87
C LEU A 386 0.28 -8.56 -19.54
N LEU A 387 1.57 -8.39 -19.22
CA LEU A 387 2.65 -9.23 -19.74
C LEU A 387 2.50 -10.68 -19.29
N GLU A 388 2.11 -10.92 -18.04
CA GLU A 388 1.80 -12.25 -17.52
C GLU A 388 0.71 -12.91 -18.38
N GLY A 389 -0.39 -12.21 -18.62
CA GLY A 389 -1.50 -12.74 -19.41
C GLY A 389 -1.15 -12.98 -20.88
N LEU A 390 -0.26 -12.16 -21.45
CA LEU A 390 0.26 -12.35 -22.81
C LEU A 390 1.23 -13.53 -22.88
N LEU A 391 2.18 -13.62 -21.94
CA LEU A 391 3.12 -14.73 -21.85
C LEU A 391 2.41 -16.05 -21.62
N TYR A 392 1.38 -16.08 -20.78
CA TYR A 392 0.55 -17.27 -20.57
C TYR A 392 -0.05 -17.81 -21.88
N ARG A 393 -0.43 -16.94 -22.84
CA ARG A 393 -0.97 -17.40 -24.13
C ARG A 393 0.05 -18.17 -24.96
N TYR A 394 1.34 -17.88 -24.78
CA TYR A 394 2.43 -18.56 -25.47
C TYR A 394 2.96 -19.76 -24.67
N THR A 395 3.09 -19.62 -23.35
CA THR A 395 3.69 -20.64 -22.49
C THR A 395 2.70 -21.67 -21.94
N HIS A 396 1.40 -21.34 -21.96
CA HIS A 396 0.32 -22.10 -21.32
C HIS A 396 0.53 -22.40 -19.82
N SER A 397 1.41 -21.63 -19.15
CA SER A 397 1.74 -21.84 -17.75
C SER A 397 2.08 -20.53 -17.05
N HIS A 398 1.38 -20.27 -15.94
CA HIS A 398 1.60 -19.10 -15.09
C HIS A 398 3.01 -19.10 -14.49
N TRP A 399 3.52 -20.28 -14.14
CA TRP A 399 4.86 -20.43 -13.57
C TRP A 399 5.92 -19.88 -14.53
N THR A 400 5.96 -20.38 -15.77
CA THR A 400 6.98 -19.98 -16.74
C THR A 400 6.86 -18.52 -17.14
N ALA A 401 5.62 -18.01 -17.26
CA ALA A 401 5.37 -16.58 -17.49
C ALA A 401 5.98 -15.72 -16.37
N ILE A 402 5.74 -16.09 -15.12
CA ILE A 402 6.26 -15.37 -13.95
C ILE A 402 7.79 -15.50 -13.88
N THR A 403 8.38 -16.66 -14.17
CA THR A 403 9.85 -16.83 -14.21
C THR A 403 10.50 -15.84 -15.17
N TYR A 404 10.01 -15.73 -16.41
CA TYR A 404 10.56 -14.80 -17.40
C TYR A 404 10.44 -13.34 -16.95
N MET A 405 9.33 -12.98 -16.32
CA MET A 405 9.14 -11.64 -15.78
C MET A 405 10.07 -11.33 -14.60
N THR A 406 10.25 -12.30 -13.70
CA THR A 406 11.18 -12.17 -12.57
C THR A 406 12.63 -12.06 -13.03
N ALA A 407 13.00 -12.65 -14.17
CA ALA A 407 14.32 -12.47 -14.76
C ALA A 407 14.56 -11.01 -15.18
N ILE A 408 13.55 -10.31 -15.70
CA ILE A 408 13.64 -8.87 -16.01
C ILE A 408 13.78 -8.04 -14.72
N TRP A 409 13.12 -8.46 -13.63
CA TRP A 409 13.27 -7.82 -12.32
C TRP A 409 14.72 -7.90 -11.79
N MET A 410 15.51 -8.92 -12.16
CA MET A 410 16.92 -9.03 -11.75
C MET A 410 17.84 -7.91 -12.27
N ILE A 411 17.38 -7.06 -13.19
CA ILE A 411 18.12 -5.86 -13.62
C ILE A 411 18.07 -4.77 -12.51
N ALA A 412 17.00 -4.72 -11.71
CA ALA A 412 16.82 -3.73 -10.65
C ALA A 412 17.93 -3.72 -9.58
N PRO A 413 18.40 -4.85 -9.01
CA PRO A 413 19.50 -4.83 -8.05
C PRO A 413 20.81 -4.32 -8.64
N LEU A 414 21.08 -4.52 -9.94
CA LEU A 414 22.27 -3.97 -10.59
C LEU A 414 22.21 -2.44 -10.67
N ILE A 415 21.04 -1.91 -11.07
CA ILE A 415 20.78 -0.46 -11.06
C ILE A 415 20.93 0.07 -9.63
N MET A 416 20.40 -0.65 -8.64
CA MET A 416 20.50 -0.29 -7.24
C MET A 416 21.96 -0.26 -6.76
N TYR A 417 22.73 -1.29 -7.09
CA TYR A 417 24.12 -1.38 -6.67
C TYR A 417 25.02 -0.37 -7.38
N LEU A 418 24.79 -0.02 -8.65
CA LEU A 418 25.68 0.88 -9.38
C LEU A 418 25.32 2.36 -9.21
N GLY A 419 24.02 2.69 -9.15
CA GLY A 419 23.56 4.07 -9.22
C GLY A 419 23.26 4.72 -7.87
N PHE A 420 23.01 3.95 -6.80
CA PHE A 420 22.53 4.50 -5.53
C PHE A 420 23.71 4.96 -4.64
N PRO A 421 23.71 6.20 -4.12
CA PRO A 421 24.65 6.61 -3.07
C PRO A 421 24.41 5.84 -1.76
N GLU A 422 25.43 5.70 -0.91
CA GLU A 422 25.20 5.14 0.43
C GLU A 422 24.56 6.21 1.34
N THR A 423 23.40 5.91 1.92
CA THR A 423 22.65 6.85 2.77
C THR A 423 22.66 6.46 4.25
N ALA A 424 23.12 5.25 4.59
CA ALA A 424 23.16 4.80 5.98
C ALA A 424 24.01 5.73 6.86
N GLY A 425 23.41 6.21 7.97
CA GLY A 425 24.08 7.01 8.98
C GLY A 425 24.42 8.45 8.59
N ARG A 426 23.88 8.96 7.46
CA ARG A 426 24.07 10.36 7.03
C ARG A 426 22.82 11.19 7.35
N GLU A 427 23.02 12.43 7.79
CA GLU A 427 21.92 13.38 8.00
C GLU A 427 21.23 13.73 6.67
N LEU A 428 19.93 13.97 6.74
CA LEU A 428 19.08 14.21 5.56
C LEU A 428 19.57 15.44 4.78
N GLU A 429 20.03 16.47 5.49
CA GLU A 429 20.58 17.71 4.94
C GLU A 429 21.89 17.48 4.17
N ALA A 430 22.72 16.50 4.59
CA ALA A 430 23.98 16.16 3.93
C ALA A 430 23.81 15.31 2.66
N ILE A 431 22.70 14.55 2.55
CA ILE A 431 22.38 13.71 1.38
C ILE A 431 21.69 14.52 0.28
N SER A 432 20.88 15.50 0.70
CA SER A 432 20.00 16.31 -0.13
C SER A 432 20.16 17.77 0.24
N PRO A 433 21.27 18.44 -0.10
CA PRO A 433 21.43 19.86 0.16
C PRO A 433 20.28 20.60 -0.55
N GLU A 434 19.42 21.24 0.24
CA GLU A 434 18.56 22.28 -0.31
C GLU A 434 19.49 23.32 -0.94
N TYR A 435 19.18 23.67 -2.17
CA TYR A 435 19.91 24.59 -3.03
C TYR A 435 20.53 25.76 -2.23
N GLN A 436 21.82 25.68 -1.89
CA GLN A 436 22.59 26.69 -1.15
C GLN A 436 22.89 27.97 -1.99
N GLU A 437 22.05 28.32 -2.98
CA GLU A 437 22.24 29.55 -3.77
C GLU A 437 21.37 30.73 -3.29
N THR A 438 20.48 30.56 -2.30
CA THR A 438 19.67 31.69 -1.79
C THR A 438 20.35 32.55 -0.73
N GLU A 439 21.51 32.16 -0.20
CA GLU A 439 22.31 32.98 0.74
C GLU A 439 23.54 33.64 0.10
N ALA A 440 23.87 33.32 -1.15
CA ALA A 440 24.92 34.02 -1.91
C ALA A 440 24.38 35.23 -2.71
N ALA A 441 23.10 35.55 -2.56
CA ALA A 441 22.41 36.64 -3.25
C ALA A 441 21.82 37.70 -2.29
N PHE A 442 22.36 37.82 -1.07
CA PHE A 442 22.13 38.96 -0.18
C PHE A 442 23.44 39.63 0.23
#